data_AF-A0A9W8XN91-F1
#
_entry.id   AF-A0A9W8XN91-F1
#
_cell.length_a   1.000
_cell.length_b   1.000
_cell.length_c   1.000
_cell.angle_alpha   90.00
_cell.angle_beta   90.00
_cell.angle_gamma   90.00
#
_symmetry.space_group_name_H-M   'P 1'
#
loop_
_entity.id
_entity.type
_entity.pdbx_description
1 polymer ?
#
loop_
_entity_poly.entity_id
_entity_poly.type
_entity_poly.pdbx_seq_one_letter_code
_entity_poly.pdbx_strand_id
1 'polypeptide(L)'
;MVHAYVTSKTGLQSSNFNYANVTDEGLVENIVTTYSDDSGNTTTIWRDYVNSNFPIFEETFLVDSGAVYAGLVKRRIVEGLVAAWDIMYQGVIPVTIYVDNCNVIVGYDYFSPGRRTRVITEYFNIQIK
;
A
#
# COMPACT_ATOMS: atom_id res chain seq x y z
N MET A 1 1.54 7.11 11.17
CA MET A 1 2.63 7.55 10.27
C MET A 1 3.19 6.33 9.57
N VAL A 2 3.27 6.32 8.24
CA VAL A 2 3.81 5.19 7.46
C VAL A 2 5.12 5.64 6.84
N HIS A 3 6.18 4.83 7.00
CA HIS A 3 7.47 5.08 6.36
C HIS A 3 7.70 4.06 5.24
N ALA A 4 8.07 4.54 4.07
CA ALA A 4 8.43 3.69 2.94
C ALA A 4 9.82 4.06 2.43
N TYR A 5 10.55 3.07 1.92
CA TYR A 5 11.85 3.26 1.29
C TYR A 5 11.84 2.61 -0.09
N VAL A 6 12.42 3.28 -1.07
CA VAL A 6 12.61 2.79 -2.43
C VAL A 6 14.07 2.90 -2.79
N THR A 7 14.69 1.79 -3.17
CA THR A 7 16.01 1.77 -3.76
C THR A 7 15.89 1.64 -5.27
N SER A 8 16.69 2.41 -5.99
CA SER A 8 16.75 2.43 -7.45
C SER A 8 18.19 2.50 -7.92
N LYS A 9 18.43 2.38 -9.22
CA LYS A 9 19.77 2.56 -9.80
C LYS A 9 20.35 3.97 -9.57
N THR A 10 19.50 4.95 -9.26
CA THR A 10 19.86 6.36 -9.13
C THR A 10 19.93 6.82 -7.67
N GLY A 11 19.76 5.91 -6.72
CA GLY A 11 19.87 6.20 -5.29
C GLY A 11 18.71 5.67 -4.45
N LEU A 12 18.67 6.14 -3.20
CA LEU A 12 17.69 5.79 -2.18
C LEU A 12 16.68 6.92 -2.00
N GLN A 13 15.40 6.57 -1.91
CA GLN A 13 14.34 7.49 -1.53
C GLN A 13 13.66 6.98 -0.27
N SER A 14 13.36 7.89 0.66
CA SER A 14 12.46 7.63 1.79
C SER A 14 11.21 8.48 1.63
N SER A 15 10.07 7.96 2.07
CA SER A 15 8.78 8.65 2.10
C SER A 15 8.20 8.55 3.50
N ASN A 16 7.66 9.65 4.00
CA ASN A 16 6.98 9.73 5.29
C ASN A 16 5.55 10.22 5.07
N PHE A 17 4.59 9.31 5.21
CA PHE A 17 3.17 9.58 5.07
C PHE A 17 2.53 9.91 6.43
N ASN A 18 1.97 11.11 6.53
CA ASN A 18 1.36 11.63 7.73
C ASN A 18 -0.18 11.62 7.64
N TYR A 19 -0.80 10.52 8.06
CA TYR A 19 -2.26 10.35 8.07
C TYR A 19 -2.99 11.21 9.13
N ALA A 20 -2.26 11.94 9.99
CA ALA A 20 -2.85 12.96 10.84
C ALA A 20 -3.03 14.30 10.10
N ASN A 21 -2.44 14.43 8.90
CA ASN A 21 -2.53 15.62 8.06
C ASN A 21 -3.02 15.22 6.66
N VAL A 22 -4.33 15.31 6.47
CA VAL A 22 -5.03 14.85 5.27
C VAL A 22 -5.91 15.99 4.75
N THR A 23 -5.93 16.18 3.44
CA THR A 23 -6.85 17.12 2.77
C THR A 23 -8.30 16.66 2.86
N ASP A 24 -9.25 17.54 2.57
CA ASP A 24 -10.68 17.19 2.51
C ASP A 24 -10.96 16.15 1.41
N GLU A 25 -10.13 16.09 0.37
CA GLU A 25 -10.18 15.08 -0.70
C GLU A 25 -9.53 13.74 -0.31
N GLY A 26 -9.01 13.60 0.91
CA GLY A 26 -8.39 12.36 1.39
C GLY A 26 -6.93 12.16 0.98
N LEU A 27 -6.29 13.16 0.35
CA LEU A 27 -4.86 13.12 0.04
C LEU A 27 -4.03 13.27 1.30
N VAL A 28 -3.04 12.39 1.47
CA VAL A 28 -2.19 12.28 2.66
C VAL A 28 -0.92 13.07 2.43
N GLU A 29 -0.51 13.87 3.40
CA GLU A 29 0.80 14.52 3.37
C GLU A 29 1.93 13.49 3.25
N ASN A 30 2.83 13.69 2.31
CA ASN A 30 4.04 12.89 2.13
C ASN A 30 5.27 13.79 2.02
N ILE A 31 6.29 13.49 2.83
CA ILE A 31 7.62 14.08 2.71
C ILE A 31 8.56 13.02 2.13
N VAL A 32 9.10 13.31 0.94
CA VAL A 32 10.05 12.45 0.25
C VAL A 32 11.46 13.02 0.39
N THR A 33 12.38 12.23 0.92
CA THR A 33 13.81 12.56 0.93
C THR A 33 14.52 11.66 -0.07
N THR A 34 15.17 12.26 -1.06
CA THR A 34 15.96 11.54 -2.07
C THR A 34 17.45 11.74 -1.80
N TYR A 35 18.17 10.64 -1.67
CA TYR A 35 19.62 10.56 -1.58
C TYR A 35 20.14 10.06 -2.92
N SER A 36 20.70 10.97 -3.74
CA SER A 36 21.23 10.62 -5.06
C SER A 36 22.65 10.07 -4.97
N ASP A 37 22.92 9.00 -5.72
CA ASP A 37 24.27 8.40 -5.84
C ASP A 37 25.18 9.12 -6.83
N ASP A 38 24.66 10.16 -7.52
CA ASP A 38 25.47 11.02 -8.38
C ASP A 38 26.56 11.72 -7.55
N SER A 39 27.71 11.98 -8.18
CA SER A 39 29.01 12.38 -7.62
C SER A 39 29.05 13.63 -6.71
N GLY A 40 27.91 14.21 -6.36
CA GLY A 40 27.74 15.34 -5.46
C GLY A 40 27.05 15.07 -4.12
N ASN A 41 26.65 13.83 -3.77
CA ASN A 41 25.95 13.51 -2.50
C ASN A 41 24.76 14.45 -2.20
N THR A 42 23.99 14.83 -3.22
CA THR A 42 22.91 15.79 -3.03
C THR A 42 21.69 15.12 -2.39
N THR A 43 21.21 15.70 -1.29
CA THR A 43 19.93 15.32 -0.67
C THR A 43 18.87 16.32 -1.11
N THR A 44 17.76 15.84 -1.67
CA THR A 44 16.61 16.69 -2.01
C THR A 44 15.39 16.29 -1.19
N ILE A 45 14.61 17.28 -0.77
CA ILE A 45 13.37 17.10 -0.03
C ILE A 45 12.23 17.62 -0.88
N TRP A 46 11.21 16.78 -1.06
CA TRP A 46 9.95 17.13 -1.67
C TRP A 46 8.83 16.89 -0.66
N ARG A 47 7.81 17.75 -0.64
CA ARG A 47 6.66 17.63 0.25
C ARG A 47 5.41 18.03 -0.50
N ASP A 48 4.39 17.19 -0.46
CA ASP A 48 3.09 17.45 -1.04
C ASP A 48 2.03 16.51 -0.46
N TYR A 49 0.77 16.68 -0.87
CA TYR A 49 -0.33 15.76 -0.56
C TYR A 49 -0.53 14.77 -1.71
N VAL A 50 -0.57 13.47 -1.39
CA VAL A 50 -0.65 12.39 -2.38
C VAL A 50 -1.75 11.39 -2.07
N ASN A 51 -2.26 10.74 -3.10
CA ASN A 51 -3.05 9.53 -2.93
C ASN A 51 -2.10 8.40 -2.53
N SER A 52 -2.09 8.05 -1.25
CA SER A 52 -1.14 7.09 -0.72
C SER A 52 -1.43 5.68 -1.25
N ASN A 53 -0.36 4.98 -1.64
CA ASN A 53 -0.44 3.57 -1.97
C ASN A 53 -0.60 2.66 -0.75
N PHE A 54 -0.65 3.22 0.47
CA PHE A 54 -0.77 2.50 1.74
C PHE A 54 -2.07 2.88 2.45
N PRO A 55 -3.25 2.48 1.95
CA PRO A 55 -4.51 2.85 2.60
C PRO A 55 -4.59 2.34 4.04
N ILE A 56 -5.28 3.10 4.89
CA ILE A 56 -5.76 2.62 6.19
C ILE A 56 -7.09 1.93 5.93
N PHE A 57 -7.19 0.67 6.33
CA PHE A 57 -8.42 -0.11 6.17
C PHE A 57 -9.23 -0.04 7.45
N GLU A 58 -10.44 0.52 7.35
CA GLU A 58 -11.44 0.46 8.42
C GLU A 58 -12.03 -0.96 8.52
N GLU A 59 -12.60 -1.29 9.67
CA GLU A 59 -13.17 -2.62 9.95
C GLU A 59 -14.24 -3.03 8.90
N THR A 60 -15.05 -2.08 8.45
CA THR A 60 -16.15 -2.31 7.49
C THR A 60 -15.72 -2.22 6.03
N PHE A 61 -14.44 -1.99 5.75
CA PHE A 61 -13.94 -1.63 4.41
C PHE A 61 -14.35 -2.61 3.30
N LEU A 62 -14.31 -3.92 3.55
CA LEU A 62 -14.73 -4.92 2.54
C LEU A 62 -16.24 -4.90 2.29
N VAL A 63 -17.04 -4.60 3.31
CA VAL A 63 -18.50 -4.49 3.18
C VAL A 63 -18.85 -3.21 2.41
N ASP A 64 -18.28 -2.09 2.83
CA ASP A 64 -18.54 -0.78 2.25
C ASP A 64 -18.09 -0.68 0.78
N SER A 65 -17.04 -1.42 0.41
CA SER A 65 -16.56 -1.52 -0.96
C SER A 65 -17.31 -2.53 -1.83
N GLY A 66 -18.26 -3.28 -1.26
CA GLY A 66 -19.01 -4.31 -1.99
C GLY A 66 -18.12 -5.46 -2.48
N ALA A 67 -17.18 -5.90 -1.65
CA ALA A 67 -16.17 -6.88 -2.02
C ALA A 67 -16.75 -8.20 -2.53
N VAL A 68 -16.13 -8.76 -3.57
CA VAL A 68 -16.49 -10.05 -4.17
C VAL A 68 -15.47 -11.11 -3.77
N TYR A 69 -15.95 -12.22 -3.22
CA TYR A 69 -15.09 -13.34 -2.84
C TYR A 69 -14.49 -14.03 -4.08
N ALA A 70 -13.17 -14.01 -4.19
CA ALA A 70 -12.43 -14.58 -5.33
C ALA A 70 -11.88 -15.99 -5.05
N GLY A 71 -11.95 -16.46 -3.80
CA GLY A 71 -11.52 -17.80 -3.40
C GLY A 71 -10.40 -17.82 -2.37
N LEU A 72 -9.89 -19.02 -2.09
CA LEU A 72 -8.74 -19.24 -1.22
C LEU A 72 -7.46 -19.36 -2.05
N VAL A 73 -6.42 -18.61 -1.68
CA VAL A 73 -5.14 -18.58 -2.39
C VAL A 73 -3.95 -18.74 -1.45
N LYS A 74 -2.80 -19.15 -1.97
CA LYS A 74 -1.52 -19.13 -1.26
C LYS A 74 -0.81 -17.81 -1.52
N ARG A 75 -0.18 -17.24 -0.50
CA ARG A 75 0.78 -16.12 -0.64
C ARG A 75 2.19 -16.58 -0.31
N ARG A 76 3.19 -15.78 -0.69
CA ARG A 76 4.59 -16.20 -0.62
C ARG A 76 5.11 -16.21 0.81
N ILE A 77 4.72 -15.21 1.62
CA ILE A 77 5.25 -15.02 2.97
C ILE A 77 4.22 -15.21 4.09
N VAL A 78 3.00 -15.63 3.74
CA VAL A 78 1.91 -15.92 4.70
C VAL A 78 1.69 -17.42 4.73
N GLU A 79 1.66 -18.00 5.92
CA GLU A 79 1.41 -19.43 6.09
C GLU A 79 -0.07 -19.76 5.85
N GLY A 80 -0.34 -20.89 5.19
CA GLY A 80 -1.70 -21.35 4.93
C GLY A 80 -2.37 -20.71 3.72
N LEU A 81 -3.70 -20.85 3.66
CA LEU A 81 -4.54 -20.24 2.64
C LEU A 81 -5.17 -18.96 3.19
N VAL A 82 -5.29 -17.96 2.33
CA VAL A 82 -5.94 -16.68 2.65
C VAL A 82 -7.11 -16.44 1.71
N ALA A 83 -8.15 -15.79 2.21
CA ALA A 83 -9.29 -15.37 1.42
C ALA A 83 -8.91 -14.16 0.56
N ALA A 84 -9.16 -14.27 -0.75
CA ALA A 84 -9.03 -13.18 -1.70
C ALA A 84 -10.38 -12.49 -1.92
N TRP A 85 -10.37 -11.17 -1.90
CA TRP A 85 -11.55 -10.31 -2.03
C TRP A 85 -11.27 -9.21 -3.04
N ASP A 86 -12.02 -9.20 -4.14
CA ASP A 86 -11.88 -8.20 -5.20
C ASP A 86 -12.78 -6.99 -4.93
N ILE A 87 -12.22 -5.80 -5.06
CA ILE A 87 -12.90 -4.52 -4.84
C ILE A 87 -12.56 -3.51 -5.93
N MET A 88 -13.39 -2.46 -6.04
CA MET A 88 -13.07 -1.23 -6.77
C MET A 88 -12.67 -0.13 -5.79
N TYR A 89 -11.38 -0.04 -5.47
CA TYR A 89 -10.86 1.00 -4.57
C TYR A 89 -11.05 2.39 -5.18
N GLN A 90 -11.62 3.31 -4.40
CA GLN A 90 -12.05 4.65 -4.84
C GLN A 90 -12.94 4.61 -6.11
N GLY A 91 -13.63 3.49 -6.36
CA GLY A 91 -14.50 3.28 -7.51
C GLY A 91 -13.78 3.08 -8.86
N VAL A 92 -12.45 3.17 -8.91
CA VAL A 92 -11.71 3.19 -10.20
C VAL A 92 -10.48 2.28 -10.25
N ILE A 93 -9.95 1.82 -9.11
CA ILE A 93 -8.75 0.97 -9.07
C ILE A 93 -9.17 -0.45 -8.66
N PRO A 94 -9.04 -1.46 -9.54
CA PRO A 94 -9.24 -2.86 -9.16
C PRO A 94 -8.16 -3.29 -8.17
N VAL A 95 -8.58 -3.76 -7.00
CA VAL A 95 -7.69 -4.23 -5.94
C VAL A 95 -8.16 -5.59 -5.46
N THR A 96 -7.24 -6.52 -5.24
CA THR A 96 -7.50 -7.76 -4.51
C THR A 96 -6.94 -7.62 -3.10
N ILE A 97 -7.81 -7.67 -2.09
CA ILE A 97 -7.45 -7.71 -0.67
C ILE A 97 -7.30 -9.16 -0.24
N TYR A 98 -6.28 -9.45 0.58
CA TYR A 98 -6.06 -10.78 1.14
C TYR A 98 -6.27 -10.75 2.64
N VAL A 99 -7.06 -11.69 3.14
CA VAL A 99 -7.45 -11.78 4.55
C VAL A 99 -7.19 -13.20 5.06
N ASP A 100 -6.57 -13.34 6.24
CA ASP A 100 -6.34 -14.64 6.85
C ASP A 100 -7.58 -15.20 7.58
N ASN A 101 -7.42 -16.34 8.25
CA ASN A 101 -8.48 -16.99 9.02
C ASN A 101 -8.84 -16.24 10.32
N CYS A 102 -8.04 -15.26 10.74
CA CYS A 102 -8.29 -14.39 11.87
C CYS A 102 -8.94 -13.06 11.44
N ASN A 103 -9.37 -12.94 10.18
CA ASN A 103 -9.92 -11.72 9.58
C ASN A 103 -8.92 -10.56 9.54
N VAL A 104 -7.61 -10.84 9.52
CA VAL A 104 -6.56 -9.83 9.42
C VAL A 104 -6.19 -9.65 7.95
N ILE A 105 -6.14 -8.39 7.49
CA ILE A 105 -5.61 -8.08 6.17
C ILE A 105 -4.12 -8.40 6.15
N VAL A 106 -3.70 -9.29 5.25
CA VAL A 106 -2.33 -9.77 5.10
C VAL A 106 -1.59 -9.14 3.92
N GLY A 107 -2.28 -8.26 3.21
CA GLY A 107 -1.76 -7.54 2.06
C GLY A 107 -2.83 -7.33 0.99
N TYR A 108 -2.41 -6.73 -0.12
CA TYR A 108 -3.28 -6.46 -1.27
C TYR A 108 -2.45 -6.28 -2.53
N ASP A 109 -3.10 -6.49 -3.67
CA ASP A 109 -2.49 -6.37 -4.97
C ASP A 109 -3.33 -5.45 -5.86
N TYR A 110 -2.68 -4.65 -6.69
CA TYR A 110 -3.35 -3.80 -7.67
C TYR A 110 -2.45 -3.52 -8.88
N PHE A 111 -3.03 -3.00 -9.95
CA PHE A 111 -2.28 -2.45 -11.06
C PHE A 111 -2.21 -0.93 -10.94
N SER A 112 -1.00 -0.39 -10.95
CA SER A 112 -0.80 1.06 -10.83
C SER A 112 -1.53 1.80 -11.95
N PRO A 113 -2.42 2.76 -11.64
CA PRO A 113 -3.20 3.47 -12.67
C PRO A 113 -2.32 4.09 -13.74
N GLY A 114 -2.69 3.89 -15.01
CA GLY A 114 -1.92 4.37 -16.16
C GLY A 114 -0.58 3.66 -16.40
N ARG A 115 -0.25 2.64 -15.60
CA ARG A 115 0.96 1.80 -15.75
C ARG A 115 0.56 0.34 -15.87
N ARG A 116 1.35 -0.48 -16.57
CA ARG A 116 1.16 -1.95 -16.63
C ARG A 116 1.90 -2.67 -15.51
N THR A 117 2.14 -1.98 -14.39
CA THR A 117 2.93 -2.48 -13.27
C THR A 117 1.99 -3.01 -12.19
N ARG A 118 2.13 -4.29 -11.86
CA ARG A 118 1.47 -4.89 -10.69
C ARG A 118 2.25 -4.49 -9.44
N VAL A 119 1.53 -3.96 -8.46
CA VAL A 119 2.03 -3.72 -7.11
C VAL A 119 1.52 -4.85 -6.23
N ILE A 120 2.43 -5.45 -5.47
CA ILE A 120 2.15 -6.55 -4.55
C ILE A 120 2.56 -6.07 -3.17
N THR A 121 1.60 -5.95 -2.26
CA THR A 121 1.84 -5.63 -0.86
C THR A 121 1.63 -6.90 -0.05
N GLU A 122 2.64 -7.30 0.72
CA GLU A 122 2.59 -8.43 1.65
C GLU A 122 2.99 -7.94 3.05
N TYR A 123 2.18 -8.26 4.06
CA TYR A 123 2.52 -7.98 5.45
C TYR A 123 3.13 -9.22 6.10
N PHE A 124 4.26 -9.02 6.79
CA PHE A 124 4.96 -10.08 7.50
C PHE A 124 4.71 -9.95 9.02
N ASN A 125 4.81 -11.08 9.73
CA ASN A 125 4.72 -11.14 11.19
C ASN A 125 3.40 -10.62 11.80
N ILE A 126 2.31 -10.74 11.05
CA ILE A 126 0.94 -10.54 11.54
C ILE A 126 0.46 -11.83 12.21
N GLN A 127 1.01 -12.15 13.38
CA GLN A 127 0.40 -13.15 14.26
C GLN A 127 -0.33 -12.41 15.37
N ILE A 128 -1.65 -12.34 15.27
CA ILE A 128 -2.48 -11.95 16.41
C ILE A 128 -2.63 -13.19 17.28
N LYS A 129 -2.08 -13.14 18.49
CA LYS A 129 -2.25 -14.18 19.52
C LYS A 129 -3.52 -13.95 20.31
#